data_AF-A0A818BSP2-F1
#
_entry.id   AF-A0A818BSP2-F1
#
_cell.length_a   1.000
_cell.length_b   1.000
_cell.length_c   1.000
_cell.angle_alpha   90.00
_cell.angle_beta   90.00
_cell.angle_gamma   90.00
#
_symmetry.space_group_name_H-M   'P 1'
#
loop_
_entity.id
_entity.type
_entity.pdbx_description
1 polymer ?
#
loop_
_entity_poly.entity_id
_entity_poly.type
_entity_poly.pdbx_seq_one_letter_code
_entity_poly.pdbx_strand_id
1 'polypeptide(L)'
;ADYYEEIIPNIHINKDLIMGSMKVINKRKITLNKQENSIISSDQTIYYYPIELLHYAPLNQSDFIFISKFPSILIRLVQLYHIEQLRKLFAENIQCYTVSLNHLNYDFSLSYEQPSADILFQAITRRSVNEQFDMENLESLGDCFLKLAISMSLYYQYPLANAGELTKEKTNEISNENLYRLAVENKIKNYLYNEKIIFQGKDSNWLPPGYIIKINNNRNKYTHQKVKRKAFADMIEAFIGAFLLSSNYRTTIKFMHWLGLHVIPLDQNSKVI
;
A
#
# COMPACT_ATOMS: atom_id res chain seq x y z
N ALA A 1 41.73 -16.72 11.80
CA ALA A 1 41.71 -18.18 11.89
C ALA A 1 40.98 -18.59 13.16
N ASP A 2 41.56 -18.35 14.34
CA ASP A 2 41.04 -18.81 15.65
C ASP A 2 39.55 -18.50 15.86
N TYR A 3 39.10 -17.26 15.57
CA TYR A 3 37.67 -16.88 15.63
C TYR A 3 36.75 -17.76 14.76
N TYR A 4 37.17 -18.09 13.54
CA TYR A 4 36.35 -18.86 12.59
C TYR A 4 36.43 -20.37 12.86
N GLU A 5 37.58 -20.88 13.28
CA GLU A 5 37.78 -22.29 13.65
C GLU A 5 37.01 -22.67 14.92
N GLU A 6 36.80 -21.71 15.84
CA GLU A 6 35.95 -21.90 17.01
C GLU A 6 34.44 -21.97 16.66
N ILE A 7 34.01 -21.22 15.63
CA ILE A 7 32.59 -21.09 15.26
C ILE A 7 32.16 -22.19 14.28
N ILE A 8 33.05 -22.61 13.37
CA ILE A 8 32.73 -23.55 12.31
C ILE A 8 33.53 -24.84 12.51
N PRO A 9 32.90 -25.94 12.92
CA PRO A 9 33.60 -27.19 13.18
C PRO A 9 34.24 -27.75 11.90
N ASN A 10 35.45 -28.30 12.03
CA ASN A 10 36.22 -28.98 10.97
C ASN A 10 36.72 -28.08 9.82
N ILE A 11 36.91 -26.79 10.05
CA ILE A 11 37.60 -25.91 9.09
C ILE A 11 39.03 -25.66 9.57
N HIS A 12 40.00 -25.81 8.66
CA HIS A 12 41.39 -25.41 8.88
C HIS A 12 41.68 -24.20 7.99
N ILE A 13 42.08 -23.08 8.59
CA ILE A 13 42.29 -21.82 7.88
C ILE A 13 43.79 -21.57 7.71
N ASN A 14 44.25 -21.41 6.46
CA ASN A 14 45.60 -20.95 6.22
C ASN A 14 45.71 -19.45 6.60
N LYS A 15 46.49 -19.16 7.65
CA LYS A 15 46.66 -17.80 8.19
C LYS A 15 47.31 -16.83 7.18
N ASP A 16 48.02 -17.37 6.18
CA ASP A 16 48.75 -16.58 5.18
C ASP A 16 47.89 -16.22 3.96
N LEU A 17 46.69 -16.80 3.82
CA LEU A 17 45.81 -16.65 2.67
C LEU A 17 44.50 -15.94 3.06
N ILE A 18 44.60 -14.62 3.25
CA ILE A 18 43.46 -13.76 3.55
C ILE A 18 43.10 -12.86 2.37
N MET A 19 41.81 -12.68 2.14
CA MET A 19 41.28 -11.72 1.17
C MET A 19 40.75 -10.50 1.91
N GLY A 20 41.29 -9.32 1.60
CA GLY A 20 40.72 -8.04 2.00
C GLY A 20 39.58 -7.67 1.07
N SER A 21 38.38 -7.47 1.61
CA SER A 21 37.24 -6.96 0.84
C SER A 21 36.54 -5.85 1.60
N MET A 22 36.10 -4.84 0.87
CA MET A 22 35.15 -3.88 1.41
C MET A 22 33.78 -4.53 1.46
N LYS A 23 33.04 -4.32 2.54
CA LYS A 23 31.65 -4.78 2.61
C LYS A 23 30.79 -3.90 1.71
N VAL A 24 30.44 -4.40 0.53
CA VAL A 24 29.56 -3.68 -0.42
C VAL A 24 28.18 -3.42 0.21
N ILE A 25 27.71 -4.33 1.08
CA ILE A 25 26.47 -4.18 1.84
C ILE A 25 26.80 -3.62 3.22
N ASN A 26 27.02 -2.32 3.28
CA ASN A 26 26.89 -1.61 4.55
C ASN A 26 25.47 -1.89 5.09
N LYS A 27 25.30 -2.14 6.39
CA LYS A 27 23.98 -2.03 7.04
C LYS A 27 23.57 -0.56 7.04
N ARG A 28 23.43 0.06 5.87
CA ARG A 28 22.75 1.36 5.76
C ARG A 28 21.31 1.03 6.08
N LYS A 29 20.86 1.44 7.29
CA LYS A 29 19.47 1.76 7.51
C LYS A 29 19.08 2.65 6.34
N ILE A 30 18.28 2.12 5.41
CA ILE A 30 17.66 2.91 4.37
C ILE A 30 16.58 3.73 5.09
N THR A 31 17.03 4.81 5.71
CA THR A 31 16.22 5.96 6.08
C THR A 31 16.47 6.96 4.97
N LEU A 32 15.56 6.98 4.01
CA LEU A 32 15.47 8.07 3.06
C LEU A 32 14.95 9.29 3.83
N ASN A 33 15.54 10.44 3.52
CA ASN A 33 15.31 11.79 4.04
C ASN A 33 16.05 12.18 5.32
N LYS A 34 17.22 12.81 5.12
CA LYS A 34 17.44 14.17 5.62
C LYS A 34 18.29 14.94 4.60
N GLN A 35 17.93 16.21 4.47
CA GLN A 35 18.35 17.19 3.47
C GLN A 35 19.84 17.17 3.15
N GLU A 36 20.13 17.47 1.88
CA GLU A 36 21.45 17.80 1.37
C GLU A 36 22.17 18.76 2.31
N ASN A 37 23.16 18.25 3.03
CA ASN A 37 24.22 19.02 3.63
C ASN A 37 25.46 18.10 3.67
N SER A 38 26.46 18.48 2.88
CA SER A 38 27.86 18.03 2.92
C SER A 38 28.10 16.51 3.04
N ILE A 39 28.23 15.84 1.89
CA ILE A 39 28.79 14.49 1.81
C ILE A 39 30.30 14.60 2.07
N ILE A 40 30.73 14.49 3.34
CA ILE A 40 32.13 14.29 3.70
C ILE A 40 32.22 13.06 4.62
N SER A 41 32.93 12.04 4.10
CA SER A 41 33.57 10.87 4.73
C SER A 41 32.78 9.99 5.73
N SER A 42 32.70 8.69 5.45
CA SER A 42 32.74 7.67 6.50
C SER A 42 33.53 6.44 6.02
N ASP A 43 34.44 5.99 6.86
CA ASP A 43 35.53 5.03 6.63
C ASP A 43 35.17 3.82 5.77
N GLN A 44 36.00 3.57 4.74
CA GLN A 44 36.00 2.31 4.01
C GLN A 44 36.63 1.23 4.90
N THR A 45 35.84 0.67 5.82
CA THR A 45 36.31 -0.43 6.67
C THR A 45 36.60 -1.65 5.79
N ILE A 46 37.87 -2.04 5.72
CA ILE A 46 38.31 -3.26 5.03
C ILE A 46 38.09 -4.42 6.00
N TYR A 47 37.40 -5.45 5.52
CA TYR A 47 37.20 -6.69 6.27
C TYR A 47 38.09 -7.78 5.66
N TYR A 48 38.71 -8.59 6.51
CA TYR A 48 39.56 -9.69 6.10
C TYR A 48 38.81 -11.00 6.25
N TYR A 49 38.75 -11.76 5.16
CA TYR A 49 38.07 -13.05 5.09
C TYR A 49 39.08 -14.15 4.73
N PRO A 50 39.03 -15.31 5.42
CA PRO A 50 39.70 -16.53 4.96
C PRO A 50 39.21 -16.92 3.57
N ILE A 51 40.12 -17.24 2.65
CA ILE A 51 39.76 -17.60 1.27
C ILE A 51 38.95 -18.90 1.25
N GLU A 52 39.19 -19.82 2.18
CA GLU A 52 38.50 -21.11 2.31
C GLU A 52 37.00 -20.97 2.62
N LEU A 53 36.56 -19.81 3.12
CA LEU A 53 35.14 -19.51 3.39
C LEU A 53 34.44 -18.80 2.22
N LEU A 54 35.17 -18.45 1.16
CA LEU A 54 34.63 -17.71 0.04
C LEU A 54 34.14 -18.66 -1.07
N HIS A 55 32.85 -18.57 -1.38
CA HIS A 55 32.29 -19.20 -2.57
C HIS A 55 32.34 -18.21 -3.73
N TYR A 56 33.11 -18.55 -4.76
CA TYR A 56 33.19 -17.75 -5.98
C TYR A 56 31.97 -18.02 -6.86
N ALA A 57 31.23 -16.96 -7.17
CA ALA A 57 30.22 -16.96 -8.23
C ALA A 57 30.83 -16.27 -9.46
N PRO A 58 30.68 -16.83 -10.68
CA PRO A 58 31.18 -16.22 -11.92
C PRO A 58 30.27 -15.06 -12.37
N LEU A 59 30.03 -14.10 -11.47
CA LEU A 59 29.19 -12.94 -11.70
C LEU A 59 30.05 -11.70 -11.75
N ASN A 60 29.79 -10.83 -12.73
CA ASN A 60 30.43 -9.53 -12.76
C ASN A 60 29.70 -8.54 -11.82
N GLN A 61 30.25 -7.34 -11.64
CA GLN A 61 29.66 -6.33 -10.76
C GLN A 61 28.27 -5.88 -11.22
N SER A 62 28.02 -5.81 -12.53
CA SER A 62 26.70 -5.45 -13.08
C SER A 62 25.64 -6.50 -12.74
N ASP A 63 25.97 -7.79 -12.84
CA ASP A 63 25.06 -8.89 -12.50
C ASP A 63 24.68 -8.81 -11.01
N PHE A 64 25.66 -8.55 -10.14
CA PHE A 64 25.40 -8.38 -8.70
C PHE A 64 24.46 -7.21 -8.42
N ILE A 65 24.70 -6.04 -9.04
CA ILE A 65 23.83 -4.86 -8.88
C ILE A 65 22.41 -5.19 -9.35
N PHE A 66 22.27 -5.84 -10.49
CA PHE A 66 20.97 -6.23 -11.03
C PHE A 66 20.22 -7.18 -10.08
N ILE A 67 20.87 -8.26 -9.65
CA ILE A 67 20.29 -9.25 -8.72
C ILE A 67 19.89 -8.59 -7.40
N SER A 68 20.69 -7.65 -6.89
CA SER A 68 20.37 -6.93 -5.64
C SER A 68 19.13 -6.04 -5.74
N LYS A 69 18.78 -5.56 -6.94
CA LYS A 69 17.60 -4.70 -7.20
C LYS A 69 16.37 -5.49 -7.60
N PHE A 70 16.54 -6.72 -8.07
CA PHE A 70 15.48 -7.58 -8.57
C PHE A 70 14.29 -7.74 -7.61
N PRO A 71 14.49 -7.93 -6.28
CA PRO A 71 13.37 -7.99 -5.34
C PRO A 71 12.49 -6.73 -5.34
N SER A 72 13.10 -5.55 -5.44
CA SER A 72 12.38 -4.27 -5.51
C SER A 72 11.56 -4.13 -6.78
N ILE A 73 12.12 -4.55 -7.91
CA ILE A 73 11.42 -4.55 -9.21
C ILE A 73 10.20 -5.49 -9.14
N LEU A 74 10.39 -6.71 -8.64
CA LEU A 74 9.31 -7.69 -8.49
C LEU A 74 8.16 -7.18 -7.63
N ILE A 75 8.47 -6.60 -6.47
CA ILE A 75 7.43 -6.02 -5.60
C ILE A 75 6.68 -4.92 -6.32
N ARG A 76 7.38 -4.03 -7.02
CA ARG A 76 6.71 -2.94 -7.74
C ARG A 76 5.77 -3.47 -8.81
N LEU A 77 6.16 -4.52 -9.54
CA LEU A 77 5.29 -5.17 -10.52
C LEU A 77 4.05 -5.79 -9.86
N VAL A 78 4.21 -6.48 -8.72
CA VAL A 78 3.09 -7.05 -7.96
C VAL A 78 2.15 -5.95 -7.44
N GLN A 79 2.71 -4.84 -6.95
CA GLN A 79 1.93 -3.69 -6.49
C GLN A 79 1.09 -3.09 -7.62
N LEU A 80 1.70 -2.86 -8.78
CA LEU A 80 1.01 -2.35 -9.98
C LEU A 80 -0.09 -3.31 -10.44
N TYR A 81 0.19 -4.62 -10.45
CA TYR A 81 -0.81 -5.63 -10.77
C TYR A 81 -2.00 -5.58 -9.80
N HIS A 82 -1.75 -5.48 -8.49
CA HIS A 82 -2.82 -5.33 -7.48
C HIS A 82 -3.65 -4.06 -7.70
N ILE A 83 -3.01 -2.94 -8.04
CA ILE A 83 -3.72 -1.68 -8.32
C ILE A 83 -4.64 -1.84 -9.54
N GLU A 84 -4.19 -2.50 -10.60
CA GLU A 84 -5.03 -2.77 -11.77
C GLU A 84 -6.22 -3.69 -11.45
N GLN A 85 -6.05 -4.69 -10.57
CA GLN A 85 -7.18 -5.50 -10.09
C GLN A 85 -8.19 -4.66 -9.31
N LEU A 86 -7.71 -3.75 -8.47
CA LEU A 86 -8.58 -2.84 -7.72
C LEU A 86 -9.33 -1.87 -8.65
N ARG A 87 -8.65 -1.32 -9.66
CA ARG A 87 -9.26 -0.48 -10.70
C ARG A 87 -10.34 -1.24 -11.44
N LYS A 88 -10.07 -2.48 -11.86
CA LYS A 88 -11.08 -3.31 -12.52
C LYS A 88 -12.29 -3.54 -11.62
N LEU A 89 -12.07 -3.86 -10.35
CA LEU A 89 -13.14 -4.05 -9.35
C LEU A 89 -14.03 -2.80 -9.23
N PHE A 90 -13.44 -1.62 -9.10
CA PHE A 90 -14.20 -0.37 -9.01
C PHE A 90 -14.96 -0.05 -10.32
N ALA A 91 -14.33 -0.29 -11.47
CA ALA A 91 -14.92 0.02 -12.76
C ALA A 91 -16.15 -0.85 -13.07
N GLU A 92 -16.10 -2.14 -12.72
CA GLU A 92 -17.21 -3.09 -12.88
C GLU A 92 -18.43 -2.71 -12.03
N ASN A 93 -18.22 -2.09 -10.87
CA ASN A 93 -19.25 -1.90 -9.86
C ASN A 93 -19.88 -0.48 -9.84
N ILE A 94 -19.11 0.56 -10.18
CA ILE A 94 -19.55 1.95 -10.04
C ILE A 94 -20.10 2.51 -11.37
N GLN A 95 -19.99 1.74 -12.47
CA GLN A 95 -20.32 2.17 -13.84
C GLN A 95 -19.57 3.45 -14.24
N CYS A 96 -18.29 3.57 -13.87
CA CYS A 96 -17.44 4.73 -14.17
C CYS A 96 -17.11 4.93 -15.67
N TYR A 97 -17.68 4.11 -16.56
CA TYR A 97 -17.61 4.31 -18.01
C TYR A 97 -18.95 4.81 -18.50
N THR A 98 -19.10 6.13 -18.59
CA THR A 98 -20.17 6.73 -19.38
C THR A 98 -19.70 6.80 -20.83
N VAL A 99 -20.30 6.01 -21.72
CA VAL A 99 -20.19 6.26 -23.16
C VAL A 99 -21.20 7.36 -23.48
N SER A 100 -20.74 8.61 -23.57
CA SER A 100 -21.58 9.70 -24.08
C SER A 100 -21.71 9.55 -25.59
N LEU A 101 -22.80 8.94 -26.06
CA LEU A 101 -23.15 8.90 -27.48
C LEU A 101 -23.69 10.27 -27.91
N ASN A 102 -22.80 11.24 -28.15
CA ASN A 102 -23.18 12.46 -28.83
C ASN A 102 -23.35 12.13 -30.33
N HIS A 103 -24.60 12.12 -30.79
CA HIS A 103 -25.01 11.69 -32.13
C HIS A 103 -24.40 12.45 -33.33
N LEU A 104 -23.45 13.37 -33.15
CA LEU A 104 -22.90 14.17 -34.25
C LEU A 104 -21.38 14.42 -34.21
N ASN A 105 -20.63 13.91 -33.23
CA ASN A 105 -19.16 13.94 -33.26
C ASN A 105 -18.62 12.73 -32.48
N TYR A 106 -17.88 11.85 -33.17
CA TYR A 106 -17.14 10.73 -32.57
C TYR A 106 -15.90 11.26 -31.82
N ASP A 107 -16.12 12.12 -30.82
CA ASP A 107 -15.11 12.32 -29.79
C ASP A 107 -15.28 11.17 -28.80
N PHE A 108 -14.37 10.20 -28.88
CA PHE A 108 -14.19 9.19 -27.84
C PHE A 108 -13.61 9.85 -26.59
N SER A 109 -14.37 10.76 -25.97
CA SER A 109 -14.06 11.28 -24.65
C SER A 109 -14.48 10.21 -23.66
N LEU A 110 -13.59 9.23 -23.47
CA LEU A 110 -13.65 8.36 -22.31
C LEU A 110 -13.39 9.27 -21.10
N SER A 111 -14.43 9.89 -20.55
CA SER A 111 -14.31 10.61 -19.28
C SER A 111 -14.01 9.54 -18.24
N TYR A 112 -12.73 9.38 -17.93
CA TYR A 112 -12.26 8.51 -16.87
C TYR A 112 -12.82 9.05 -15.55
N GLU A 113 -14.00 8.59 -15.15
CA GLU A 113 -14.59 8.94 -13.86
C GLU A 113 -13.96 8.14 -12.70
N GLN A 114 -12.88 7.40 -12.98
CA GLN A 114 -12.17 6.60 -12.00
C GLN A 114 -10.82 7.23 -11.63
N PRO A 115 -10.40 7.15 -10.36
CA PRO A 115 -9.04 7.49 -9.94
C PRO A 115 -7.95 6.79 -10.77
N SER A 116 -6.89 7.54 -11.06
CA SER A 116 -5.70 6.99 -11.70
C SER A 116 -5.01 5.95 -10.81
N ALA A 117 -4.20 5.08 -11.42
CA ALA A 117 -3.44 4.06 -10.69
C ALA A 117 -2.57 4.67 -9.58
N ASP A 118 -1.95 5.82 -9.83
CA ASP A 118 -1.08 6.50 -8.86
C ASP A 118 -1.84 6.98 -7.62
N ILE A 119 -3.02 7.58 -7.82
CA ILE A 119 -3.86 8.07 -6.71
C ILE A 119 -4.42 6.89 -5.90
N LEU A 120 -4.82 5.80 -6.56
CA LEU A 120 -5.24 4.58 -5.85
C LEU A 120 -4.08 3.94 -5.09
N PHE A 121 -2.88 3.95 -5.66
CA PHE A 121 -1.70 3.44 -4.97
C PHE A 121 -1.43 4.24 -3.70
N GLN A 122 -1.56 5.56 -3.78
CA GLN A 122 -1.49 6.43 -2.62
C GLN A 122 -2.56 6.06 -1.58
N ALA A 123 -3.81 5.89 -2.00
CA ALA A 123 -4.94 5.57 -1.12
C ALA A 123 -4.82 4.23 -0.38
N ILE A 124 -4.04 3.27 -0.90
CA ILE A 124 -3.79 1.97 -0.24
C ILE A 124 -2.46 1.89 0.51
N THR A 125 -1.65 2.95 0.50
CA THR A 125 -0.31 2.96 1.08
C THR A 125 -0.28 3.72 2.40
N ARG A 126 0.00 3.02 3.50
CA ARG A 126 0.17 3.68 4.80
C ARG A 126 1.55 4.29 4.94
N ARG A 127 1.66 5.33 5.76
CA ARG A 127 2.94 5.94 6.14
C ARG A 127 3.95 4.93 6.71
N SER A 128 3.48 3.90 7.41
CA SER A 128 4.33 2.83 7.95
C SER A 128 5.02 1.96 6.89
N VAL A 129 4.58 2.02 5.63
CA VAL A 129 5.27 1.38 4.49
C VAL A 129 6.57 2.11 4.13
N ASN A 130 6.66 3.41 4.45
CA ASN A 130 7.82 4.25 4.19
C ASN A 130 8.16 4.39 2.69
N GLU A 131 7.11 4.52 1.87
CA GLU A 131 7.18 5.01 0.49
C GLU A 131 7.24 6.55 0.46
N GLN A 132 7.47 7.14 -0.71
CA GLN A 132 7.51 8.61 -0.87
C GLN A 132 6.12 9.27 -0.84
N PHE A 133 5.06 8.46 -0.88
CA PHE A 133 3.67 8.87 -0.86
C PHE A 133 2.90 8.04 0.17
N ASP A 134 1.86 8.62 0.76
CA ASP A 134 0.97 7.96 1.71
C ASP A 134 -0.46 8.50 1.63
N MET A 135 -1.40 7.77 2.23
CA MET A 135 -2.84 8.06 2.17
C MET A 135 -3.32 9.22 3.02
N GLU A 136 -2.51 9.83 3.91
CA GLU A 136 -3.04 10.70 4.98
C GLU A 136 -3.79 11.93 4.47
N ASN A 137 -3.33 12.53 3.36
CA ASN A 137 -4.01 13.67 2.76
C ASN A 137 -5.35 13.25 2.11
N LEU A 138 -5.40 12.06 1.51
CA LEU A 138 -6.62 11.52 0.92
C LEU A 138 -7.61 11.10 2.01
N GLU A 139 -7.13 10.47 3.09
CA GLU A 139 -7.89 10.14 4.30
C GLU A 139 -8.56 11.40 4.86
N SER A 140 -7.78 12.47 5.06
CA SER A 140 -8.29 13.75 5.60
C SER A 140 -9.36 14.39 4.69
N LEU A 141 -9.15 14.37 3.38
CA LEU A 141 -10.12 14.88 2.41
C LEU A 141 -11.40 14.04 2.40
N GLY A 142 -11.23 12.72 2.42
CA GLY A 142 -12.32 11.75 2.41
C GLY A 142 -13.16 11.78 3.66
N ASP A 143 -12.56 11.90 4.84
CA ASP A 143 -13.25 12.04 6.13
C ASP A 143 -14.14 13.29 6.17
N CYS A 144 -13.63 14.42 5.68
CA CYS A 144 -14.42 15.65 5.55
C CYS A 144 -15.66 15.43 4.66
N PHE A 145 -15.47 14.83 3.49
CA PHE A 145 -16.56 14.61 2.55
C PHE A 145 -17.54 13.54 3.03
N LEU A 146 -17.06 12.44 3.62
CA LEU A 146 -17.86 11.38 4.22
C LEU A 146 -18.83 11.96 5.27
N LYS A 147 -18.30 12.78 6.19
CA LYS A 147 -19.10 13.45 7.22
C LYS A 147 -20.16 14.35 6.62
N LEU A 148 -19.81 15.12 5.58
CA LEU A 148 -20.75 16.02 4.91
C LEU A 148 -21.87 15.24 4.20
N ALA A 149 -21.51 14.27 3.37
CA ALA A 149 -22.43 13.48 2.55
C ALA A 149 -23.42 12.68 3.42
N ILE A 150 -22.94 12.04 4.49
CA ILE A 150 -23.79 11.31 5.44
C ILE A 150 -24.69 12.27 6.20
N SER A 151 -24.17 13.41 6.70
CA SER A 151 -24.99 14.39 7.42
C SER A 151 -26.12 14.93 6.55
N MET A 152 -25.84 15.25 5.29
CA MET A 152 -26.84 15.73 4.33
C MET A 152 -27.87 14.64 4.01
N SER A 153 -27.43 13.39 3.88
CA SER A 153 -28.29 12.25 3.58
C SER A 153 -29.26 11.94 4.71
N LEU A 154 -28.77 11.93 5.95
CA LEU A 154 -29.61 11.72 7.14
C LEU A 154 -30.62 12.85 7.34
N TYR A 155 -30.22 14.10 7.15
CA TYR A 155 -31.14 15.25 7.27
C TYR A 155 -32.28 15.16 6.25
N TYR A 156 -31.97 14.76 5.02
CA TYR A 156 -32.97 14.58 3.97
C TYR A 156 -33.90 13.38 4.24
N GLN A 157 -33.34 12.25 4.68
CA GLN A 157 -34.10 11.01 4.90
C GLN A 157 -34.98 11.06 6.16
N TYR A 158 -34.57 11.82 7.19
CA TYR A 158 -35.25 11.90 8.47
C TYR A 158 -35.58 13.36 8.86
N PRO A 159 -36.47 14.05 8.13
CA PRO A 159 -36.77 15.47 8.34
C PRO A 159 -37.40 15.79 9.70
N LEU A 160 -38.00 14.79 10.36
CA LEU A 160 -38.64 14.91 11.68
C LEU A 160 -37.73 14.49 12.84
N ALA A 161 -36.55 13.93 12.56
CA ALA A 161 -35.63 13.48 13.60
C ALA A 161 -34.98 14.67 14.31
N ASN A 162 -34.77 14.51 15.62
CA ASN A 162 -34.07 15.53 16.39
C ASN A 162 -32.54 15.46 16.18
N ALA A 163 -31.82 16.49 16.61
CA ALA A 163 -30.38 16.59 16.44
C ALA A 163 -29.60 15.43 17.11
N GLY A 164 -30.11 14.87 18.22
CA GLY A 164 -29.50 13.76 18.93
C GLY A 164 -29.58 12.45 18.16
N GLU A 165 -30.75 12.14 17.60
CA GLU A 165 -31.00 10.98 16.74
C GLU A 165 -30.12 11.02 15.50
N LEU A 166 -30.09 12.16 14.80
CA LEU A 166 -29.24 12.35 13.61
C LEU A 166 -27.75 12.19 13.94
N THR A 167 -27.31 12.68 15.10
CA THR A 167 -25.92 12.54 15.54
C THR A 167 -25.57 11.09 15.84
N LYS A 168 -26.49 10.34 16.47
CA LYS A 168 -26.31 8.92 16.76
C LYS A 168 -26.19 8.10 15.48
N GLU A 169 -27.11 8.28 14.53
CA GLU A 169 -27.06 7.56 13.25
C GLU A 169 -25.82 7.93 12.43
N LYS A 170 -25.47 9.22 12.37
CA LYS A 170 -24.24 9.67 11.72
C LYS A 170 -23.01 8.96 12.29
N THR A 171 -22.92 8.87 13.62
CA THR A 171 -21.78 8.24 14.30
C THR A 171 -21.70 6.75 14.01
N ASN A 172 -22.85 6.06 13.89
CA ASN A 172 -22.90 4.65 13.50
C ASN A 172 -22.35 4.46 12.08
N GLU A 173 -22.84 5.26 11.13
CA GLU A 173 -22.45 5.21 9.71
C GLU A 173 -20.96 5.47 9.49
N ILE A 174 -20.42 6.53 10.09
CA ILE A 174 -19.00 6.92 9.90
C ILE A 174 -18.05 6.20 10.85
N SER A 175 -18.54 5.26 11.67
CA SER A 175 -17.69 4.57 12.64
C SER A 175 -16.64 3.70 11.95
N ASN A 176 -15.43 3.66 12.51
CA ASN A 176 -14.34 2.82 12.01
C ASN A 176 -14.74 1.32 11.94
N GLU A 177 -15.65 0.89 12.80
CA GLU A 177 -16.18 -0.48 12.79
C GLU A 177 -17.05 -0.73 11.56
N ASN A 178 -17.95 0.22 11.23
CA ASN A 178 -18.78 0.13 10.05
C ASN A 178 -17.93 0.20 8.77
N LEU A 179 -17.02 1.16 8.67
CA LEU A 179 -16.13 1.29 7.50
C LEU A 179 -15.26 0.05 7.29
N TYR A 180 -14.74 -0.54 8.38
CA TYR A 180 -14.04 -1.82 8.31
C TYR A 180 -14.93 -2.95 7.79
N ARG A 181 -16.18 -3.04 8.31
CA ARG A 181 -17.16 -4.03 7.85
C ARG A 181 -17.43 -3.90 6.35
N LEU A 182 -17.65 -2.69 5.84
CA LEU A 182 -17.85 -2.42 4.41
C LEU A 182 -16.61 -2.81 3.59
N ALA A 183 -15.40 -2.55 4.08
CA ALA A 183 -14.16 -2.97 3.41
C ALA A 183 -14.03 -4.51 3.30
N VAL A 184 -14.55 -5.24 4.29
CA VAL A 184 -14.57 -6.72 4.29
C VAL A 184 -15.64 -7.24 3.31
N GLU A 185 -16.86 -6.71 3.38
CA GLU A 185 -17.99 -7.12 2.56
C GLU A 185 -17.69 -6.90 1.06
N ASN A 186 -17.03 -5.79 0.71
CA ASN A 186 -16.64 -5.46 -0.67
C ASN A 186 -15.29 -6.06 -1.12
N LYS A 187 -14.66 -6.92 -0.29
CA LYS A 187 -13.36 -7.58 -0.58
C LYS A 187 -12.19 -6.61 -0.82
N ILE A 188 -12.28 -5.36 -0.35
CA ILE A 188 -11.26 -4.32 -0.55
C ILE A 188 -10.14 -4.42 0.50
N LYS A 189 -10.40 -5.05 1.65
CA LYS A 189 -9.41 -5.18 2.74
C LYS A 189 -8.05 -5.75 2.31
N ASN A 190 -8.02 -6.56 1.23
CA ASN A 190 -6.81 -7.26 0.79
C ASN A 190 -5.80 -6.35 0.08
N TYR A 191 -6.17 -5.11 -0.25
CA TYR A 191 -5.32 -4.18 -1.01
C TYR A 191 -4.44 -3.27 -0.14
N LEU A 192 -4.66 -3.24 1.18
CA LEU A 192 -3.95 -2.34 2.09
C LEU A 192 -2.47 -2.73 2.26
N TYR A 193 -1.56 -1.80 1.94
CA TYR A 193 -0.15 -1.91 2.31
C TYR A 193 0.08 -1.27 3.69
N ASN A 194 0.39 -2.11 4.69
CA ASN A 194 0.51 -1.67 6.08
C ASN A 194 1.96 -1.54 6.56
N GLU A 195 2.88 -2.41 6.18
CA GLU A 195 4.25 -2.43 6.72
C GLU A 195 5.32 -2.27 5.63
N LYS A 196 6.45 -1.68 6.03
CA LYS A 196 7.64 -1.58 5.19
C LYS A 196 8.14 -2.98 4.81
N ILE A 197 8.50 -3.15 3.53
CA ILE A 197 9.10 -4.38 3.06
C ILE A 197 10.61 -4.35 3.31
N ILE A 198 11.11 -5.40 3.98
CA ILE A 198 12.49 -5.59 4.37
C ILE A 198 13.01 -6.86 3.69
N PHE A 199 13.93 -6.69 2.75
CA PHE A 199 14.46 -7.80 1.94
C PHE A 199 15.50 -8.66 2.67
N GLN A 200 16.27 -8.07 3.58
CA GLN A 200 17.45 -8.73 4.16
C GLN A 200 17.56 -8.47 5.65
N GLY A 201 18.22 -9.39 6.36
CA GLY A 201 18.46 -9.31 7.80
C GLY A 201 17.46 -10.09 8.65
N LYS A 202 17.64 -10.02 9.98
CA LYS A 202 16.82 -10.75 10.97
C LYS A 202 15.34 -10.37 10.88
N ASP A 203 15.06 -9.11 10.55
CA ASP A 203 13.71 -8.55 10.45
C ASP A 203 13.14 -8.64 9.03
N SER A 204 13.76 -9.39 8.12
CA SER A 204 13.22 -9.61 6.78
C SER A 204 11.81 -10.17 6.85
N ASN A 205 10.92 -9.62 6.02
CA ASN A 205 9.50 -9.99 5.92
C ASN A 205 9.07 -10.31 4.49
N TRP A 206 10.00 -10.31 3.54
CA TRP A 206 9.76 -10.68 2.15
C TRP A 206 10.34 -12.06 1.83
N LEU A 207 9.64 -12.79 0.96
CA LEU A 207 10.14 -14.04 0.38
C LEU A 207 10.04 -13.95 -1.15
N PRO A 208 11.04 -14.49 -1.87
CA PRO A 208 10.95 -14.62 -3.30
C PRO A 208 9.83 -15.60 -3.68
N PRO A 209 9.18 -15.41 -4.84
CA PRO A 209 8.20 -16.36 -5.37
C PRO A 209 8.76 -17.79 -5.41
N GLY A 210 7.93 -18.77 -5.01
CA GLY A 210 8.32 -20.18 -4.98
C GLY A 210 9.19 -20.60 -3.78
N TYR A 211 9.58 -19.65 -2.92
CA TYR A 211 10.34 -19.98 -1.72
C TYR A 211 9.43 -20.45 -0.59
N ILE A 212 9.59 -21.69 -0.17
CA ILE A 212 8.76 -22.32 0.88
C ILE A 212 9.58 -22.40 2.16
N ILE A 213 9.10 -21.78 3.23
CA ILE A 213 9.68 -21.98 4.56
C ILE A 213 8.91 -23.09 5.28
N LYS A 214 9.63 -24.12 5.72
CA LYS A 214 9.10 -25.12 6.66
C LYS A 214 9.08 -24.53 8.07
N ILE A 215 7.96 -23.92 8.46
CA ILE A 215 7.77 -23.38 9.82
C ILE A 215 6.63 -24.12 10.50
N ASN A 216 6.88 -24.59 11.73
CA ASN A 216 5.94 -25.37 12.54
C ASN A 216 4.80 -24.54 13.18
N ASN A 217 4.78 -23.20 12.99
CA ASN A 217 3.80 -22.30 13.60
C ASN A 217 2.83 -21.71 12.56
N ASN A 218 1.53 -21.77 12.85
CA ASN A 218 0.42 -21.30 12.00
C ASN A 218 0.37 -19.78 11.75
N ARG A 219 1.23 -18.97 12.38
CA ARG A 219 1.27 -17.51 12.20
C ARG A 219 2.70 -17.08 11.91
N ASN A 220 2.96 -16.78 10.64
CA ASN A 220 4.29 -16.41 10.18
C ASN A 220 4.27 -15.02 9.55
N LYS A 221 5.24 -14.17 9.93
CA LYS A 221 5.40 -12.78 9.47
C LYS A 221 5.47 -12.62 7.95
N TYR A 222 5.85 -13.68 7.24
CA TYR A 222 5.90 -13.70 5.78
C TYR A 222 4.53 -13.92 5.11
N THR A 223 3.53 -14.37 5.85
CA THR A 223 2.20 -14.75 5.32
C THR A 223 1.06 -13.94 5.94
N HIS A 224 1.25 -13.41 7.15
CA HIS A 224 0.23 -12.70 7.90
C HIS A 224 0.80 -11.40 8.48
N GLN A 225 0.06 -10.30 8.29
CA GLN A 225 0.33 -9.01 8.92
C GLN A 225 -0.76 -8.71 9.93
N LYS A 226 -0.38 -8.14 11.08
CA LYS A 226 -1.35 -7.72 12.10
C LYS A 226 -1.77 -6.27 11.84
N VAL A 227 -2.94 -6.09 11.26
CA VAL A 227 -3.48 -4.76 10.91
C VAL A 227 -4.63 -4.39 11.85
N LYS A 228 -4.64 -3.15 12.32
CA LYS A 228 -5.74 -2.62 13.15
C LYS A 228 -6.96 -2.31 12.27
N ARG A 229 -8.17 -2.49 12.79
CA ARG A 229 -9.43 -2.14 12.08
C ARG A 229 -9.44 -0.69 11.59
N LYS A 230 -8.96 0.23 12.42
CA LYS A 230 -8.79 1.65 12.07
C LYS A 230 -8.06 1.83 10.73
N ALA A 231 -6.99 1.10 10.46
CA ALA A 231 -6.22 1.26 9.22
C ALA A 231 -7.03 0.94 7.95
N PHE A 232 -8.05 0.08 8.04
CA PHE A 232 -8.95 -0.17 6.92
C PHE A 232 -10.03 0.91 6.79
N ALA A 233 -10.46 1.51 7.90
CA ALA A 233 -11.36 2.66 7.89
C ALA A 233 -10.66 3.87 7.24
N ASP A 234 -9.43 4.18 7.68
CA ASP A 234 -8.58 5.22 7.11
C ASP A 234 -8.40 5.02 5.57
N MET A 235 -8.25 3.76 5.12
CA MET A 235 -8.18 3.43 3.69
C MET A 235 -9.49 3.67 2.94
N ILE A 236 -10.66 3.38 3.54
CA ILE A 236 -11.96 3.67 2.92
C ILE A 236 -12.15 5.18 2.77
N GLU A 237 -11.81 5.96 3.81
CA GLU A 237 -11.79 7.42 3.74
C GLU A 237 -10.85 7.89 2.63
N ALA A 238 -9.64 7.34 2.54
CA ALA A 238 -8.70 7.66 1.48
C ALA A 238 -9.24 7.35 0.08
N PHE A 239 -10.02 6.27 -0.11
CA PHE A 239 -10.69 6.03 -1.39
C PHE A 239 -11.76 7.07 -1.70
N ILE A 240 -12.57 7.47 -0.72
CA ILE A 240 -13.56 8.55 -0.90
C ILE A 240 -12.83 9.84 -1.33
N GLY A 241 -11.72 10.17 -0.69
CA GLY A 241 -10.86 11.29 -1.06
C GLY A 241 -10.27 11.15 -2.48
N ALA A 242 -9.81 9.96 -2.85
CA ALA A 242 -9.28 9.67 -4.19
C ALA A 242 -10.33 9.86 -5.30
N PHE A 243 -11.55 9.35 -5.09
CA PHE A 243 -12.68 9.57 -6.01
C PHE A 243 -13.03 11.05 -6.09
N LEU A 244 -13.10 11.76 -4.97
CA LEU A 244 -13.39 13.20 -4.97
C LEU A 244 -12.32 14.03 -5.69
N LEU A 245 -11.05 13.63 -5.58
CA LEU A 245 -9.93 14.34 -6.22
C LEU A 245 -9.85 14.07 -7.72
N SER A 246 -10.12 12.84 -8.14
CA SER A 246 -9.91 12.40 -9.54
C SER A 246 -11.16 12.50 -10.40
N SER A 247 -12.33 12.48 -9.77
CA SER A 247 -13.64 12.43 -10.44
C SER A 247 -14.56 13.52 -9.88
N ASN A 248 -15.85 13.44 -10.18
CA ASN A 248 -16.82 14.39 -9.67
C ASN A 248 -17.50 13.86 -8.39
N TYR A 249 -18.08 14.76 -7.58
CA TYR A 249 -18.78 14.37 -6.35
C TYR A 249 -19.90 13.35 -6.59
N ARG A 250 -20.50 13.31 -7.79
CA ARG A 250 -21.57 12.36 -8.09
C ARG A 250 -21.03 10.94 -8.19
N THR A 251 -19.90 10.75 -8.86
CA THR A 251 -19.21 9.46 -8.92
C THR A 251 -18.72 9.04 -7.54
N THR A 252 -18.25 9.98 -6.71
CA THR A 252 -17.92 9.70 -5.31
C THR A 252 -19.14 9.21 -4.51
N ILE A 253 -20.31 9.84 -4.68
CA ILE A 253 -21.55 9.39 -4.03
C ILE A 253 -21.98 8.01 -4.55
N LYS A 254 -21.83 7.73 -5.86
CA LYS A 254 -22.07 6.39 -6.42
C LYS A 254 -21.13 5.34 -5.80
N PHE A 255 -19.85 5.67 -5.62
CA PHE A 255 -18.89 4.83 -4.92
C PHE A 255 -19.30 4.59 -3.46
N MET A 256 -19.70 5.63 -2.73
CA MET A 256 -20.16 5.51 -1.35
C MET A 256 -21.42 4.64 -1.24
N HIS A 257 -22.38 4.81 -2.16
CA HIS A 257 -23.57 3.97 -2.22
C HIS A 257 -23.23 2.51 -2.53
N TRP A 258 -22.36 2.25 -3.52
CA TRP A 258 -21.89 0.90 -3.83
C TRP A 258 -21.16 0.25 -2.65
N LEU A 259 -20.36 1.02 -1.90
CA LEU A 259 -19.72 0.54 -0.68
C LEU A 259 -20.74 0.07 0.38
N GLY A 260 -21.98 0.55 0.33
CA GLY A 260 -23.03 0.26 1.30
C GLY A 260 -23.26 1.37 2.34
N LEU A 261 -22.79 2.59 2.08
CA LEU A 261 -23.10 3.75 2.92
C LEU A 261 -24.48 4.31 2.54
N HIS A 262 -25.23 4.75 3.54
CA HIS A 262 -26.55 5.36 3.35
C HIS A 262 -26.41 6.82 2.87
N VAL A 263 -26.10 6.99 1.59
CA VAL A 263 -26.05 8.28 0.91
C VAL A 263 -27.21 8.44 -0.07
N ILE A 264 -27.70 9.66 -0.26
CA ILE A 264 -28.79 9.93 -1.21
C ILE A 264 -28.33 9.52 -2.62
N PRO A 265 -29.02 8.59 -3.30
CA PRO A 265 -28.71 8.27 -4.68
C PRO A 265 -29.05 9.46 -5.57
N LEU A 266 -28.09 9.90 -6.37
CA LEU A 266 -28.22 11.07 -7.28
C LEU A 266 -28.99 10.74 -8.57
N ASP A 267 -29.48 9.52 -8.72
CA ASP A 267 -30.21 9.10 -9.89
C ASP A 267 -31.64 9.66 -9.84
N GLN A 268 -31.87 10.62 -10.74
CA GLN A 268 -33.08 11.41 -10.91
C GLN A 268 -34.31 10.49 -11.13
N ASN A 269 -35.21 10.46 -10.13
CA ASN A 269 -36.68 10.37 -10.27
C ASN A 269 -37.43 10.15 -8.94
N SER A 270 -36.78 10.25 -7.78
CA SER A 270 -37.51 10.46 -6.53
C SER A 270 -38.03 11.90 -6.52
N LYS A 271 -39.32 12.05 -6.84
CA LYS A 271 -40.09 13.29 -6.80
C LYS A 271 -39.62 14.17 -5.64
N VAL A 272 -39.07 15.33 -6.02
CA VAL A 272 -38.98 16.49 -5.14
C VAL A 272 -40.43 16.83 -4.78
N ILE A 273 -40.80 16.59 -3.52
CA ILE A 273 -42.06 17.06 -2.92
C ILE A 273 -41.70 18.26 -2.05
#